data_AF-A0A5C6UE72-F1
#
_entry.id   AF-A0A5C6UE72-F1
#
_cell.length_a   1.000
_cell.length_b   1.000
_cell.length_c   1.000
_cell.angle_alpha   90.00
_cell.angle_beta   90.00
_cell.angle_gamma   90.00
#
_symmetry.space_group_name_H-M   'P 1'
#
loop_
_entity.id
_entity.type
_entity.pdbx_description
1 polymer ?
#
loop_
_entity_poly.entity_id
_entity_poly.type
_entity_poly.pdbx_seq_one_letter_code
_entity_poly.pdbx_strand_id
1 'polypeptide(L)'
;MSETPAERKEAAATRRRWVSLAEVLGVTGALIAALTLWINWSDRRADQADKAQARASEQRAESRVALSAEVQDGGKALLLKDSRHEIQDVAIAFPKALGISAQHPPADPLIAVSAFETVLLKLTDGGADERTGRLPVLLTISYLDGETTRTTSGIYDLLWKTEGRMLRGRDLRLTGMKVRQVRGTQAQLDAVWARAKP
;
A
#
# COMPACT_ATOMS: atom_id res chain seq x y z
N MET A 1 -39.67 33.10 -74.45
CA MET A 1 -40.64 32.44 -73.55
C MET A 1 -40.23 32.81 -72.13
N SER A 2 -41.00 33.68 -71.47
CA SER A 2 -40.71 34.15 -70.13
C SER A 2 -41.29 33.16 -69.12
N GLU A 3 -40.45 32.55 -68.29
CA GLU A 3 -40.89 31.61 -67.25
C GLU A 3 -42.01 32.20 -66.40
N THR A 4 -43.05 31.41 -66.17
CA THR A 4 -44.21 31.78 -65.37
C THR A 4 -43.83 31.85 -63.88
N PRO A 5 -44.50 32.67 -63.07
CA PRO A 5 -44.21 32.81 -61.64
C PRO A 5 -44.35 31.50 -60.84
N ALA A 6 -45.02 30.48 -61.38
CA ALA A 6 -45.11 29.15 -60.79
C ALA A 6 -43.80 28.34 -60.98
N GLU A 7 -43.24 28.32 -62.20
CA GLU A 7 -42.00 27.61 -62.53
C GLU A 7 -40.79 28.13 -61.72
N ARG A 8 -40.72 29.46 -61.50
CA ARG A 8 -39.68 30.05 -60.64
C ARG A 8 -39.80 29.65 -59.16
N LYS A 9 -41.03 29.45 -58.66
CA LYS A 9 -41.28 29.00 -57.28
C LYS A 9 -40.88 27.53 -57.10
N GLU A 10 -41.13 26.69 -58.09
CA GLU A 10 -40.73 25.27 -58.06
C GLU A 10 -39.20 25.10 -58.17
N ALA A 11 -38.54 25.90 -59.02
CA ALA A 11 -37.09 25.94 -59.10
C ALA A 11 -36.44 26.42 -57.78
N ALA A 12 -37.01 27.44 -57.15
CA ALA A 12 -36.56 27.92 -55.84
C ALA A 12 -36.79 26.90 -54.72
N ALA A 13 -37.91 26.17 -54.73
CA ALA A 13 -38.20 25.12 -53.76
C ALA A 13 -37.22 23.94 -53.90
N THR A 14 -36.87 23.55 -55.12
CA THR A 14 -35.89 22.49 -55.39
C THR A 14 -34.49 22.89 -54.90
N ARG A 15 -34.05 24.13 -55.15
CA ARG A 15 -32.77 24.64 -54.64
C ARG A 15 -32.73 24.65 -53.11
N ARG A 16 -33.81 25.07 -52.44
CA ARG A 16 -33.89 25.05 -50.97
C ARG A 16 -33.79 23.64 -50.40
N ARG A 17 -34.39 22.64 -51.05
CA ARG A 17 -34.27 21.23 -50.63
C ARG A 17 -32.83 20.72 -50.70
N TRP A 18 -32.10 21.03 -51.78
CA TRP A 18 -30.68 20.67 -51.90
C TRP A 18 -29.80 21.38 -50.88
N VAL A 19 -30.08 22.65 -50.59
CA VAL A 19 -29.36 23.41 -49.53
C VAL A 19 -29.62 22.81 -48.15
N SER A 20 -30.88 22.51 -47.80
CA SER A 20 -31.21 21.86 -46.53
C SER A 20 -30.58 20.47 -46.39
N LEU A 21 -30.47 19.70 -47.49
CA LEU A 21 -29.78 18.41 -47.49
C LEU A 21 -28.27 18.57 -47.21
N ALA A 22 -27.63 19.52 -47.89
CA ALA A 22 -26.21 19.81 -47.68
C ALA A 22 -25.92 20.32 -46.26
N GLU A 23 -26.83 21.12 -45.70
CA GLU A 23 -26.73 21.62 -44.33
C GLU A 23 -26.84 20.48 -43.30
N VAL A 24 -27.80 19.57 -43.46
CA VAL A 24 -27.94 18.39 -42.60
C VAL A 24 -26.70 17.49 -42.67
N LEU A 25 -26.15 17.28 -43.85
CA LEU A 25 -24.91 16.51 -44.03
C LEU A 25 -23.71 17.22 -43.39
N GLY A 26 -23.61 18.54 -43.53
CA GLY A 26 -22.56 19.33 -42.90
C GLY A 26 -22.60 19.28 -41.38
N VAL A 27 -23.78 19.45 -40.79
CA VAL A 27 -23.99 19.33 -39.33
C VAL A 27 -23.66 17.92 -38.83
N THR A 28 -24.09 16.90 -39.57
CA THR A 28 -23.80 15.50 -39.22
C THR A 28 -22.29 15.23 -39.24
N GLY A 29 -21.58 15.70 -40.28
CA GLY A 29 -20.12 15.59 -40.37
C GLY A 29 -19.39 16.33 -39.24
N ALA A 30 -19.84 17.53 -38.88
CA ALA A 30 -19.27 18.30 -37.77
C ALA A 30 -19.49 17.60 -36.41
N LEU A 31 -20.67 17.01 -36.19
CA LEU A 31 -20.96 16.24 -34.97
C LEU A 31 -20.07 15.00 -34.87
N ILE A 32 -19.88 14.26 -35.96
CA ILE A 32 -18.99 13.09 -35.99
C ILE A 32 -17.55 13.51 -35.67
N ALA A 33 -17.05 14.57 -36.31
CA ALA A 33 -15.69 15.08 -36.07
C ALA A 33 -15.48 15.51 -34.61
N ALA A 34 -16.46 16.20 -34.02
CA ALA A 34 -16.43 16.60 -32.61
C ALA A 34 -16.39 15.37 -31.67
N LEU A 35 -17.20 14.34 -31.94
CA LEU A 35 -17.21 13.10 -31.18
C LEU A 35 -15.87 12.35 -31.30
N THR A 36 -15.30 12.23 -32.50
CA THR A 36 -14.00 11.59 -32.70
C THR A 36 -12.88 12.35 -31.97
N LEU A 37 -12.89 13.68 -32.03
CA LEU A 37 -11.91 14.51 -31.33
C LEU A 37 -12.02 14.32 -29.82
N TRP A 38 -13.24 14.29 -29.28
CA TRP A 38 -13.49 14.03 -27.87
C TRP A 38 -12.96 12.67 -27.43
N ILE A 39 -13.25 11.60 -28.18
CA ILE A 39 -12.77 10.24 -27.88
C ILE A 39 -11.25 10.18 -27.87
N ASN A 40 -10.59 10.74 -28.90
CA ASN A 40 -9.13 10.76 -28.96
C ASN A 40 -8.51 11.53 -27.79
N TRP A 41 -9.11 12.67 -27.44
CA TRP A 41 -8.66 13.47 -26.30
C TRP A 41 -8.88 12.76 -24.96
N SER A 42 -10.01 12.06 -24.78
CA SER A 42 -10.26 11.28 -23.57
C SER A 42 -9.28 10.11 -23.43
N ASP A 43 -9.00 9.40 -24.52
CA ASP A 43 -8.04 8.28 -24.52
C ASP A 43 -6.64 8.76 -24.19
N ARG A 44 -6.19 9.86 -24.80
CA ARG A 44 -4.90 10.47 -24.46
C ARG A 44 -4.79 10.85 -22.99
N ARG A 45 -5.87 11.33 -22.39
CA ARG A 45 -5.89 11.72 -20.97
C ARG A 45 -5.87 10.48 -20.07
N ALA A 46 -6.58 9.41 -20.42
CA ALA A 46 -6.53 8.13 -19.72
C ALA A 46 -5.12 7.53 -19.77
N ASP A 47 -4.49 7.48 -20.96
CA ASP A 47 -3.11 7.00 -21.14
C ASP A 47 -2.09 7.79 -20.30
N GLN A 48 -2.26 9.11 -20.19
CA GLN A 48 -1.40 9.94 -19.34
C GLN A 48 -1.60 9.64 -17.85
N ALA A 49 -2.84 9.42 -17.42
CA ALA A 49 -3.14 9.03 -16.04
C ALA A 49 -2.54 7.65 -15.71
N ASP A 50 -2.65 6.68 -16.62
CA ASP A 50 -2.10 5.34 -16.45
C ASP A 50 -0.57 5.36 -16.41
N LYS A 51 0.09 6.14 -17.29
CA LYS A 51 1.55 6.33 -17.26
C LYS A 51 2.01 7.01 -15.98
N ALA A 52 1.25 7.99 -15.46
CA ALA A 52 1.56 8.64 -14.19
C ALA A 52 1.40 7.66 -13.01
N GLN A 53 0.36 6.82 -13.03
CA GLN A 53 0.15 5.77 -12.04
C GLN A 53 1.25 4.70 -12.10
N ALA A 54 1.67 4.28 -13.29
CA ALA A 54 2.76 3.33 -13.50
C ALA A 54 4.07 3.87 -12.93
N ARG A 55 4.46 5.10 -13.29
CA ARG A 55 5.65 5.77 -12.73
C ARG A 55 5.58 5.94 -11.22
N ALA A 56 4.42 6.33 -10.71
CA ALA A 56 4.21 6.41 -9.26
C ALA A 56 4.29 5.04 -8.59
N SER A 57 3.84 3.97 -9.24
CA SER A 57 3.94 2.60 -8.73
C SER A 57 5.37 2.08 -8.71
N GLU A 58 6.16 2.44 -9.72
CA GLU A 58 7.58 2.08 -9.88
C GLU A 58 8.45 2.81 -8.85
N GLN A 59 8.26 4.14 -8.69
CA GLN A 59 8.89 4.92 -7.62
C GLN A 59 8.49 4.42 -6.22
N ARG A 60 7.25 3.96 -6.05
CA ARG A 60 6.78 3.30 -4.82
C ARG A 60 7.33 1.89 -4.64
N ALA A 61 7.86 1.24 -5.68
CA ALA A 61 8.48 -0.09 -5.58
C ALA A 61 9.97 0.03 -5.22
N GLU A 62 10.65 1.03 -5.77
CA GLU A 62 12.05 1.36 -5.47
C GLU A 62 12.22 1.85 -4.02
N SER A 63 11.29 2.68 -3.53
CA SER A 63 11.31 3.22 -2.16
C SER A 63 10.78 2.26 -1.06
N ARG A 64 10.46 1.00 -1.40
CA ARG A 64 10.04 0.02 -0.39
C ARG A 64 11.26 -0.56 0.32
N VAL A 65 11.42 -0.18 1.58
CA VAL A 65 12.28 -0.86 2.55
C VAL A 65 11.76 -2.29 2.72
N ALA A 66 12.53 -3.28 2.27
CA ALA A 66 12.22 -4.69 2.38
C ALA A 66 12.91 -5.26 3.62
N LEU A 67 12.37 -4.98 4.80
CA LEU A 67 12.96 -5.53 6.03
C LEU A 67 12.83 -7.03 6.07
N SER A 68 13.98 -7.66 6.21
CA SER A 68 14.14 -9.04 6.62
C SER A 68 14.51 -9.08 8.10
N ALA A 69 14.17 -10.19 8.76
CA ALA A 69 14.60 -10.45 10.13
C ALA A 69 15.38 -11.74 10.16
N GLU A 70 16.56 -11.71 10.76
CA GLU A 70 17.38 -12.88 11.02
C GLU A 70 17.23 -13.31 12.47
N VAL A 71 16.98 -14.59 12.69
CA VAL A 71 16.83 -15.15 14.05
C VAL A 71 18.20 -15.29 14.69
N GLN A 72 18.39 -14.65 15.85
CA GLN A 72 19.60 -14.74 16.66
C GLN A 72 19.32 -15.40 18.01
N ASP A 73 20.39 -15.79 18.70
CA ASP A 73 20.36 -16.35 20.05
C ASP A 73 19.36 -17.51 20.20
N GLY A 74 19.27 -18.37 19.19
CA GLY A 74 18.36 -19.52 19.19
C GLY A 74 16.87 -19.14 19.26
N GLY A 75 16.50 -17.93 18.83
CA GLY A 75 15.14 -17.40 18.88
C GLY A 75 14.90 -16.34 19.95
N LYS A 76 15.93 -15.85 20.63
CA LYS A 76 15.78 -14.81 21.66
C LYS A 76 15.89 -13.38 21.13
N ALA A 77 16.38 -13.21 19.92
CA ALA A 77 16.38 -11.92 19.24
C ALA A 77 16.08 -12.08 17.74
N LEU A 78 15.55 -11.01 17.15
CA LEU A 78 15.48 -10.84 15.70
C LEU A 78 16.32 -9.64 15.31
N LEU A 79 17.37 -9.86 14.52
CA LEU A 79 18.14 -8.77 13.92
C LEU A 79 17.44 -8.31 12.64
N LEU A 80 17.10 -7.02 12.57
CA LEU A 80 16.47 -6.43 11.41
C LEU A 80 17.54 -6.04 10.38
N LYS A 81 17.31 -6.38 9.12
CA LYS A 81 18.20 -6.06 8.00
C LYS A 81 17.39 -5.56 6.82
N ASP A 82 17.85 -4.49 6.18
CA ASP A 82 17.46 -4.14 4.82
C ASP A 82 18.63 -4.41 3.87
N SER A 83 18.38 -5.17 2.81
CA SER A 83 19.36 -5.44 1.75
C SER A 83 19.77 -4.21 0.93
N ARG A 84 18.99 -3.12 0.97
CA ARG A 84 19.14 -1.96 0.09
C ARG A 84 19.61 -0.68 0.79
N HIS A 85 19.35 -0.55 2.09
CA HIS A 85 19.61 0.70 2.82
C HIS A 85 20.28 0.40 4.16
N GLU A 86 21.22 1.25 4.55
CA GLU A 86 21.75 1.25 5.91
C GLU A 86 20.69 1.81 6.87
N ILE A 87 20.28 0.99 7.83
CA ILE A 87 19.33 1.36 8.87
C ILE A 87 20.09 2.19 9.91
N GLN A 88 19.72 3.47 10.06
CA GLN A 88 20.32 4.32 11.10
C GLN A 88 19.62 4.12 12.44
N ASP A 89 18.29 4.04 12.41
CA ASP A 89 17.48 3.99 13.61
C ASP A 89 16.21 3.17 13.39
N VAL A 90 15.78 2.48 14.45
CA VAL A 90 14.57 1.67 14.53
C VAL A 90 13.83 1.99 15.83
N ALA A 91 12.58 2.42 15.69
CA ALA A 91 11.62 2.45 16.78
C ALA A 91 10.58 1.33 16.61
N ILE A 92 10.39 0.56 17.67
CA ILE A 92 9.47 -0.58 17.73
C ILE A 92 8.34 -0.23 18.69
N ALA A 93 7.11 -0.16 18.19
CA ALA A 93 5.92 0.06 19.00
C ALA A 93 5.01 -1.17 19.02
N PHE A 94 4.45 -1.45 20.20
CA PHE A 94 3.57 -2.59 20.45
C PHE A 94 2.10 -2.14 20.52
N PRO A 95 1.13 -3.05 20.35
CA PRO A 95 -0.27 -2.73 20.60
C PRO A 95 -0.45 -2.19 22.02
N LYS A 96 -1.14 -1.04 22.17
CA LYS A 96 -1.30 -0.37 23.47
C LYS A 96 -1.94 -1.26 24.53
N ALA A 97 -2.84 -2.15 24.12
CA ALA A 97 -3.51 -3.11 24.99
C ALA A 97 -2.55 -4.08 25.70
N LEU A 98 -1.30 -4.23 25.23
CA LEU A 98 -0.28 -5.05 25.87
C LEU A 98 0.45 -4.31 27.01
N GLY A 99 0.35 -2.98 27.08
CA GLY A 99 1.06 -2.18 28.08
C GLY A 99 2.58 -2.24 27.98
N ILE A 100 3.12 -2.62 26.81
CA ILE A 100 4.56 -2.72 26.56
C ILE A 100 5.05 -1.38 26.03
N SER A 101 6.09 -0.83 26.65
CA SER A 101 6.73 0.41 26.21
C SER A 101 7.35 0.24 24.82
N ALA A 102 7.32 1.32 24.03
CA ALA A 102 8.05 1.37 22.76
C ALA A 102 9.56 1.20 23.02
N GLN A 103 10.23 0.53 22.08
CA GLN A 103 11.66 0.24 22.15
C GLN A 103 12.42 0.97 21.06
N HIS A 104 13.65 1.32 21.40
CA HIS A 104 14.59 2.00 20.52
C HIS A 104 15.97 1.40 20.79
N PRO A 105 16.39 0.38 20.02
CA PRO A 105 17.69 -0.24 20.17
C PRO A 105 18.81 0.78 19.90
N PRO A 106 19.79 0.94 20.80
CA PRO A 106 20.80 2.01 20.68
C PRO A 106 21.93 1.72 19.68
N ALA A 107 22.05 0.48 19.19
CA ALA A 107 23.14 0.08 18.30
C ALA A 107 22.59 -0.79 17.17
N ASP A 108 22.51 -2.11 17.38
CA ASP A 108 21.95 -3.00 16.38
C ASP A 108 20.41 -2.89 16.37
N PRO A 109 19.77 -2.83 15.19
CA PRO A 109 18.32 -2.80 15.05
C PRO A 109 17.73 -4.18 15.39
N LEU A 110 17.75 -4.52 16.68
CA LEU A 110 17.38 -5.82 17.21
C LEU A 110 16.05 -5.76 17.95
N ILE A 111 15.24 -6.80 17.82
CA ILE A 111 14.01 -7.01 18.60
C ILE A 111 14.29 -8.13 19.60
N ALA A 112 14.40 -7.78 20.88
CA ALA A 112 14.65 -8.76 21.94
C ALA A 112 13.34 -9.34 22.49
N VAL A 113 13.28 -10.66 22.64
CA VAL A 113 12.14 -11.38 23.23
C VAL A 113 11.84 -10.91 24.64
N SER A 114 12.88 -10.69 25.44
CA SER A 114 12.79 -10.31 26.87
C SER A 114 11.89 -9.10 27.12
N ALA A 115 11.78 -8.21 26.13
CA ALA A 115 11.04 -6.98 26.28
C ALA A 115 9.50 -7.15 26.20
N PHE A 116 9.01 -8.29 25.69
CA PHE A 116 7.58 -8.62 25.61
C PHE A 116 7.21 -10.05 26.05
N GLU A 117 8.21 -10.88 26.37
CA GLU A 117 8.07 -12.28 26.78
C GLU A 117 7.07 -12.46 27.92
N THR A 118 7.23 -11.71 29.00
CA THR A 118 6.37 -11.80 30.19
C THR A 118 4.90 -11.56 29.86
N VAL A 119 4.60 -10.60 28.99
CA VAL A 119 3.21 -10.26 28.62
C VAL A 119 2.61 -11.34 27.72
N LEU A 120 3.35 -11.83 26.73
CA LEU A 120 2.87 -12.90 25.85
C LEU A 120 2.67 -14.23 26.58
N LEU A 121 3.58 -14.60 27.50
CA LEU A 121 3.42 -15.82 28.30
C LEU A 121 2.18 -15.76 29.18
N LYS A 122 1.90 -14.60 29.80
CA LYS A 122 0.66 -14.37 30.56
C LYS A 122 -0.59 -14.44 29.70
N LEU A 123 -0.57 -13.88 28.49
CA LEU A 123 -1.71 -13.93 27.56
C LEU A 123 -2.02 -15.34 27.06
N THR A 124 -1.02 -16.20 27.02
CA THR A 124 -1.15 -17.59 26.57
C THR A 124 -1.26 -18.55 27.75
N ASP A 125 -1.37 -18.05 28.97
CA ASP A 125 -1.43 -18.86 30.19
C ASP A 125 -2.70 -19.70 30.29
N GLY A 126 -2.56 -20.92 30.79
CA GLY A 126 -3.61 -21.94 30.74
C GLY A 126 -3.83 -22.62 29.38
N GLY A 127 -3.08 -22.23 28.34
CA GLY A 127 -3.04 -22.95 27.06
C GLY A 127 -2.01 -24.06 27.02
N ALA A 128 -1.89 -24.75 25.87
CA ALA A 128 -0.85 -25.75 25.65
C ALA A 128 0.57 -25.15 25.81
N ASP A 129 1.51 -25.96 26.31
CA ASP A 129 2.91 -25.54 26.48
C ASP A 129 3.56 -25.19 25.13
N GLU A 130 3.26 -25.99 24.11
CA GLU A 130 3.64 -25.72 22.73
C GLU A 130 2.54 -24.95 22.01
N ARG A 131 2.85 -23.70 21.64
CA ARG A 131 1.90 -22.84 20.93
C ARG A 131 2.63 -21.93 19.98
N THR A 132 2.11 -21.75 18.78
CA THR A 132 2.62 -20.75 17.83
C THR A 132 1.64 -19.59 17.71
N GLY A 133 2.15 -18.39 17.45
CA GLY A 133 1.30 -17.25 17.22
C GLY A 133 2.01 -16.11 16.50
N ARG A 134 1.28 -15.00 16.38
CA ARG A 134 1.76 -13.78 15.71
C ARG A 134 1.54 -12.60 16.62
N LEU A 135 2.55 -11.75 16.75
CA LEU A 135 2.45 -10.47 17.46
C LEU A 135 2.67 -9.35 16.44
N PRO A 136 1.62 -8.58 16.08
CA PRO A 136 1.81 -7.41 15.24
C PRO A 136 2.58 -6.33 16.01
N VAL A 137 3.53 -5.68 15.36
CA VAL A 137 4.31 -4.54 15.86
C VAL A 137 4.42 -3.47 14.78
N LEU A 138 4.52 -2.21 15.18
CA LEU A 138 4.79 -1.09 14.30
C LEU A 138 6.29 -0.81 14.33
N LEU A 139 6.94 -0.95 13.19
CA LEU A 139 8.34 -0.57 13.01
C LEU A 139 8.38 0.78 12.31
N THR A 140 9.12 1.72 12.88
CA THR A 140 9.46 3.01 12.27
C THR A 140 10.96 3.04 12.07
N ILE A 141 11.39 3.20 10.83
CA ILE A 141 12.79 3.10 10.44
C ILE A 141 13.22 4.41 9.83
N SER A 142 14.36 4.91 10.28
CA SER A 142 15.04 6.02 9.66
C SER A 142 16.27 5.51 8.91
N TYR A 143 16.37 5.89 7.63
CA TYR A 143 17.44 5.49 6.73
C TYR A 143 17.95 6.70 5.95
N LEU A 144 19.18 6.61 5.48
CA LEU A 144 19.78 7.65 4.65
C LEU A 144 19.46 7.42 3.17
N ASP A 145 18.99 8.46 2.49
CA ASP A 145 18.81 8.50 1.05
C ASP A 145 19.64 9.67 0.50
N GLY A 146 20.89 9.38 0.11
CA GLY A 146 21.89 10.39 -0.22
C GLY A 146 22.30 11.21 1.01
N GLU A 147 21.90 12.47 1.08
CA GLU A 147 22.13 13.37 2.24
C GLU A 147 20.85 13.60 3.07
N THR A 148 19.71 13.03 2.67
CA THR A 148 18.43 13.24 3.35
C THR A 148 18.05 12.03 4.19
N THR A 149 17.85 12.24 5.49
CA THR A 149 17.25 11.21 6.36
C THR A 149 15.77 11.07 6.02
N ARG A 150 15.36 9.86 5.66
CA ARG A 150 13.96 9.51 5.40
C ARG A 150 13.48 8.55 6.48
N THR A 151 12.22 8.71 6.85
CA THR A 151 11.56 7.83 7.82
C THR A 151 10.39 7.14 7.16
N THR A 152 10.29 5.83 7.37
CA THR A 152 9.16 5.02 6.92
C THR A 152 8.64 4.17 8.06
N SER A 153 7.34 3.87 8.04
CA SER A 153 6.72 3.00 9.03
C SER A 153 6.05 1.80 8.37
N GLY A 154 5.85 0.72 9.11
CA GLY A 154 5.13 -0.46 8.64
C GLY A 154 4.73 -1.37 9.79
N ILE A 155 3.66 -2.14 9.59
CA ILE A 155 3.21 -3.14 10.55
C ILE A 155 3.76 -4.51 10.13
N TYR A 156 4.42 -5.17 11.08
CA TYR A 156 5.06 -6.47 10.91
C TYR A 156 4.50 -7.46 11.93
N ASP A 157 4.29 -8.70 11.49
CA ASP A 157 3.96 -9.80 12.39
C ASP A 157 5.25 -10.49 12.83
N LEU A 158 5.55 -10.44 14.12
CA LEU A 158 6.57 -11.28 14.75
C LEU A 158 5.98 -12.68 14.93
N LEU A 159 6.62 -13.67 14.30
CA LEU A 159 6.24 -15.07 14.40
C LEU A 159 6.91 -15.66 15.65
N TRP A 160 6.12 -16.14 16.60
CA TRP A 160 6.63 -16.70 17.85
C TRP A 160 6.11 -18.10 18.10
N LYS A 161 6.86 -18.86 18.89
CA LYS A 161 6.45 -20.13 19.48
C LYS A 161 6.77 -20.18 20.96
N THR A 162 5.92 -20.82 21.74
CA THR A 162 6.22 -21.24 23.10
C THR A 162 6.65 -22.70 23.10
N GLU A 163 7.58 -23.04 23.98
CA GLU A 163 8.02 -24.41 24.23
C GLU A 163 7.97 -24.69 25.73
N GLY A 164 7.58 -25.90 26.12
CA GLY A 164 7.68 -26.34 27.50
C GLY A 164 9.15 -26.48 27.93
N ARG A 165 9.48 -26.03 29.14
CA ARG A 165 10.79 -26.22 29.77
C ARG A 165 10.68 -27.11 30.99
N MET A 166 11.71 -27.93 31.17
CA MET A 166 11.86 -28.82 32.32
C MET A 166 11.99 -28.04 33.65
N LEU A 167 12.47 -26.78 33.60
CA LEU A 167 12.57 -25.85 34.73
C LEU A 167 12.18 -24.43 34.27
N ARG A 168 11.34 -23.72 35.04
CA ARG A 168 10.77 -22.37 34.77
C ARG A 168 9.56 -22.28 33.82
N GLY A 169 8.83 -23.38 33.60
CA GLY A 169 7.54 -23.33 32.89
C GLY A 169 7.71 -23.29 31.37
N ARG A 170 7.35 -22.18 30.71
CA ARG A 170 7.34 -22.05 29.24
C ARG A 170 8.37 -21.04 28.75
N ASP A 171 8.98 -21.31 27.60
CA ASP A 171 9.95 -20.44 26.93
C ASP A 171 9.34 -19.81 25.68
N LEU A 172 9.56 -18.51 25.44
CA LEU A 172 9.15 -17.87 24.20
C LEU A 172 10.34 -17.79 23.24
N ARG A 173 10.13 -18.17 21.97
CA ARG A 173 11.11 -18.02 20.88
C ARG A 173 10.50 -17.33 19.67
N LEU A 174 11.27 -16.45 19.06
CA LEU A 174 11.00 -15.88 17.75
C LEU A 174 11.48 -16.85 16.66
N THR A 175 10.63 -17.03 15.66
CA THR A 175 10.86 -17.90 14.51
C THR A 175 11.03 -17.11 13.22
N GLY A 176 10.62 -15.83 13.21
CA GLY A 176 10.81 -14.94 12.08
C GLY A 176 9.89 -13.74 12.16
N MET A 177 9.84 -13.00 11.05
CA MET A 177 9.00 -11.82 10.88
C MET A 177 8.37 -11.83 9.50
N LYS A 178 7.12 -11.36 9.39
CA LYS A 178 6.43 -11.18 8.10
C LYS A 178 5.86 -9.78 8.01
N VAL A 179 6.01 -9.15 6.85
CA VAL A 179 5.32 -7.89 6.56
C VAL A 179 3.80 -8.12 6.54
N ARG A 180 3.06 -7.35 7.33
CA ARG A 180 1.59 -7.33 7.30
C ARG A 180 1.09 -6.17 6.47
N GLN A 181 1.61 -4.98 6.72
CA GLN A 181 1.16 -3.76 6.06
C GLN A 181 2.33 -2.81 5.86
N VAL A 182 2.53 -2.39 4.61
CA VAL A 182 3.46 -1.30 4.27
C VAL A 182 2.77 0.01 4.61
N ARG A 183 3.45 0.89 5.36
CA ARG A 183 2.88 2.10 6.00
C ARG A 183 1.85 1.74 7.07
N GLY A 184 2.08 2.23 8.28
CA GLY A 184 1.27 1.90 9.43
C GLY A 184 1.23 3.00 10.47
N THR A 185 0.16 3.02 11.24
CA THR A 185 -0.02 3.90 12.40
C THR A 185 -0.34 3.08 13.63
N GLN A 186 -0.15 3.66 14.81
CA GLN A 186 -0.49 3.01 16.07
C GLN A 186 -1.97 2.59 16.14
N ALA A 187 -2.88 3.42 15.62
CA ALA A 187 -4.31 3.10 15.61
C ALA A 187 -4.62 1.86 14.75
N GLN A 188 -3.94 1.71 13.60
CA GLN A 188 -4.07 0.52 12.76
C GLN A 188 -3.47 -0.71 13.44
N LEU A 189 -2.33 -0.57 14.11
CA LEU A 189 -1.74 -1.64 14.91
C LEU A 189 -2.70 -2.13 15.99
N ASP A 190 -3.29 -1.21 16.76
CA ASP A 190 -4.24 -1.53 17.82
C ASP A 190 -5.51 -2.22 17.26
N ALA A 191 -5.99 -1.77 16.10
CA ALA A 191 -7.14 -2.39 15.41
C ALA A 191 -6.83 -3.80 14.89
N VAL A 192 -5.61 -4.04 14.36
CA VAL A 192 -5.14 -5.37 13.96
C VAL A 192 -5.11 -6.29 15.18
N TRP A 193 -4.52 -5.83 16.28
CA TRP A 193 -4.45 -6.60 17.51
C TRP A 193 -5.83 -6.95 18.06
N ALA A 194 -6.77 -6.00 18.07
CA ALA A 194 -8.14 -6.23 18.56
C ALA A 194 -8.86 -7.38 17.84
N ARG A 195 -8.53 -7.65 16.56
CA ARG A 195 -9.12 -8.72 15.74
C ARG A 195 -8.38 -10.05 15.84
N ALA A 196 -7.10 -10.03 16.24
CA ALA A 196 -6.18 -11.17 16.10
C ALA A 196 -5.68 -11.74 17.43
N LYS A 197 -6.22 -11.27 18.58
CA LYS A 197 -5.78 -11.71 19.91
C LYS A 197 -5.77 -13.25 19.99
N PRO A 198 -4.70 -13.86 20.53
CA PRO A 198 -4.61 -15.30 20.75
C PRO A 198 -5.59 -15.79 21.82
#